data_AF-A0A1F3ILE6-F1
#
_entry.id   AF-A0A1F3ILE6-F1
#
_cell.length_a   1.000
_cell.length_b   1.000
_cell.length_c   1.000
_cell.angle_alpha   90.00
_cell.angle_beta   90.00
_cell.angle_gamma   90.00
#
_symmetry.space_group_name_H-M   'P 1'
#
loop_
_entity.id
_entity.type
_entity.pdbx_description
1 polymer ?
#
loop_
_entity_poly.entity_id
_entity_poly.type
_entity_poly.pdbx_seq_one_letter_code
_entity_poly.pdbx_strand_id
1 'polypeptide(L)'
;MKDISKILRLLISLVILVLIYLTFNTSNRTRETVKSINKVNAELKIVQDSLRKAQETIQLTMQKMDFAENELKLLMADRDLLELEEQKKTARNWEELQKFKDEIKRIEQVKEKLKQEANQYEL
;
A
#
# COMPACT_ATOMS: atom_id res chain seq x y z
N MET A 1 -48.39 33.71 -56.20
CA MET A 1 -48.63 32.62 -55.21
C MET A 1 -47.66 31.44 -55.34
N LYS A 2 -47.29 30.98 -56.54
CA LYS A 2 -46.35 29.85 -56.71
C LYS A 2 -44.93 30.13 -56.16
N ASP A 3 -44.39 31.33 -56.33
CA ASP A 3 -43.02 31.64 -55.89
C ASP A 3 -42.87 31.78 -54.38
N ILE A 4 -43.89 32.32 -53.71
CA ILE A 4 -43.95 32.39 -52.23
C ILE A 4 -43.91 30.97 -51.63
N SER A 5 -44.63 30.01 -52.22
CA SER A 5 -44.62 28.62 -51.77
C SER A 5 -43.26 27.93 -51.98
N LYS A 6 -42.52 28.29 -53.03
CA LYS A 6 -41.17 27.78 -53.29
C LYS A 6 -40.16 28.34 -52.28
N ILE A 7 -40.22 29.65 -52.03
CA ILE A 7 -39.37 30.33 -51.03
C ILE A 7 -39.61 29.76 -49.63
N LEU A 8 -40.88 29.54 -49.25
CA LEU A 8 -41.23 28.95 -47.96
C LEU A 8 -40.69 27.52 -47.81
N ARG A 9 -40.80 26.68 -48.85
CA ARG A 9 -40.24 25.32 -48.84
C ARG A 9 -38.71 25.33 -48.70
N LEU A 10 -38.05 26.27 -49.35
CA LEU A 10 -36.59 26.41 -49.30
C LEU A 10 -36.14 26.82 -47.88
N LEU A 11 -36.83 27.79 -47.27
CA LEU A 11 -36.62 28.18 -45.86
C LEU A 11 -36.80 27.01 -44.89
N ILE A 12 -37.87 26.23 -45.05
CA ILE A 12 -38.13 25.06 -44.19
C ILE A 12 -37.03 24.01 -44.35
N SER A 13 -36.57 23.74 -45.59
CA SER A 13 -35.48 22.79 -45.81
C SER A 13 -34.16 23.22 -45.17
N LEU A 14 -33.87 24.54 -45.17
CA LEU A 14 -32.69 25.10 -44.53
C LEU A 14 -32.74 24.92 -43.01
N VAL A 15 -33.90 25.19 -42.39
CA VAL A 15 -34.09 25.01 -40.95
C VAL A 15 -33.92 23.54 -40.56
N ILE A 16 -34.45 22.61 -41.35
CA ILE A 16 -34.29 21.16 -41.10
C ILE A 16 -32.81 20.75 -41.19
N LEU A 17 -32.08 21.23 -42.19
CA LEU A 17 -30.64 20.96 -42.33
C LEU A 17 -29.84 21.48 -41.13
N VAL A 18 -30.16 22.68 -40.63
CA VAL A 18 -29.54 23.26 -39.44
C VAL A 18 -29.86 22.42 -38.20
N LEU A 19 -31.10 21.97 -38.03
CA LEU A 19 -31.50 21.12 -36.90
C LEU A 19 -30.82 19.75 -36.93
N ILE A 20 -30.71 19.12 -38.11
CA ILE A 20 -29.98 17.86 -38.28
C ILE A 20 -28.49 18.06 -37.94
N TYR A 21 -27.87 19.12 -38.45
CA TYR A 21 -26.48 19.45 -38.17
C TYR A 21 -26.21 19.67 -36.66
N LEU A 22 -27.07 20.45 -36.00
CA LEU A 22 -26.97 20.70 -34.55
C LEU A 22 -27.15 19.42 -33.73
N THR A 23 -28.10 18.57 -34.10
CA THR A 23 -28.37 17.29 -33.42
C THR A 23 -27.17 16.34 -33.56
N PHE A 24 -26.60 16.23 -34.76
CA PHE A 24 -25.48 15.33 -35.04
C PHE A 24 -24.19 15.79 -34.33
N ASN A 25 -23.88 17.09 -34.37
CA ASN A 25 -22.66 17.64 -33.74
C ASN A 25 -22.70 17.53 -32.21
N THR A 26 -23.87 17.77 -31.61
CA THR A 26 -24.06 17.60 -30.15
C THR A 26 -23.93 16.13 -29.76
N SER A 27 -24.52 15.20 -30.53
CA SER A 27 -24.44 13.77 -30.25
C SER A 27 -23.02 13.21 -30.30
N ASN A 28 -22.19 13.69 -31.24
CA ASN A 28 -20.80 13.27 -31.38
C ASN A 28 -19.94 13.77 -30.22
N ARG A 29 -20.08 15.04 -29.83
CA ARG A 29 -19.39 15.59 -28.66
C ARG A 29 -19.79 14.90 -27.36
N THR A 30 -21.08 14.58 -27.18
CA THR A 30 -21.55 13.82 -26.01
C THR A 30 -20.99 12.39 -26.01
N ARG A 31 -20.94 11.71 -27.16
CA ARG A 31 -20.34 10.37 -27.27
C ARG A 31 -18.83 10.36 -26.98
N GLU A 32 -18.10 11.34 -27.50
CA GLU A 32 -16.67 11.50 -27.20
C GLU A 32 -16.44 11.81 -25.71
N THR A 33 -17.27 12.66 -25.11
CA THR A 33 -17.21 12.97 -23.68
C THR A 33 -17.46 11.71 -22.84
N VAL A 34 -18.49 10.91 -23.16
CA VAL A 34 -18.78 9.65 -22.46
C VAL A 34 -17.64 8.64 -22.62
N LYS A 35 -17.04 8.52 -23.82
CA LYS A 35 -15.86 7.67 -24.03
C LYS A 35 -14.66 8.13 -23.19
N SER A 36 -14.40 9.43 -23.13
CA SER A 36 -13.33 10.00 -22.29
C SER A 36 -13.59 9.76 -20.81
N ILE A 37 -14.82 9.95 -20.32
CA ILE A 37 -15.21 9.64 -18.94
C ILE A 37 -15.02 8.15 -18.64
N ASN A 38 -15.46 7.26 -19.54
CA ASN A 38 -15.27 5.81 -19.35
C ASN A 38 -13.79 5.42 -19.33
N LYS A 39 -12.96 6.05 -20.16
CA LYS A 39 -11.51 5.84 -20.15
C LYS A 39 -10.88 6.33 -18.85
N VAL A 40 -11.23 7.52 -18.38
CA VAL A 40 -10.77 8.06 -17.09
C VAL A 40 -11.19 7.16 -15.94
N ASN A 41 -12.43 6.66 -15.91
CA ASN A 41 -12.89 5.72 -14.89
C ASN A 41 -12.12 4.40 -14.91
N ALA A 42 -11.80 3.89 -16.10
CA ALA A 42 -10.98 2.69 -16.24
C ALA A 42 -9.53 2.93 -15.73
N GLU A 43 -8.94 4.07 -16.08
CA GLU A 43 -7.62 4.47 -15.58
C GLU A 43 -7.61 4.66 -14.06
N LEU A 44 -8.64 5.30 -13.49
CA LEU A 44 -8.80 5.44 -12.04
C LEU A 44 -8.91 4.08 -11.34
N LYS A 45 -9.63 3.12 -11.93
CA LYS A 45 -9.71 1.77 -11.39
C LYS A 45 -8.35 1.07 -11.37
N ILE A 46 -7.54 1.22 -12.43
CA ILE A 46 -6.18 0.69 -12.49
C ILE A 46 -5.29 1.33 -11.42
N VAL A 47 -5.39 2.65 -11.23
CA VAL A 47 -4.66 3.37 -10.17
C VAL A 47 -5.08 2.88 -8.79
N GLN A 48 -6.37 2.71 -8.54
CA GLN A 48 -6.89 2.19 -7.28
C GLN A 48 -6.38 0.77 -6.99
N ASP A 49 -6.40 -0.11 -7.99
CA ASP A 49 -5.85 -1.48 -7.85
C ASP A 49 -4.34 -1.46 -7.60
N SER A 50 -3.61 -0.54 -8.24
CA SER A 50 -2.16 -0.38 -8.04
C SER A 50 -1.84 0.14 -6.64
N LEU A 51 -2.62 1.10 -6.13
CA LEU A 51 -2.50 1.61 -4.77
C LEU A 51 -2.79 0.52 -3.73
N ARG A 52 -3.82 -0.29 -3.94
CA ARG A 52 -4.14 -1.42 -3.06
C ARG A 52 -2.97 -2.42 -3.00
N LYS A 53 -2.40 -2.80 -4.15
CA LYS A 53 -1.22 -3.69 -4.20
C LYS A 53 0.00 -3.08 -3.51
N ALA A 54 0.20 -1.76 -3.66
CA ALA A 54 1.28 -1.06 -2.98
C ALA A 54 1.09 -1.10 -1.45
N GLN A 55 -0.13 -0.88 -0.97
CA GLN A 55 -0.48 -1.00 0.45
C GLN A 55 -0.23 -2.41 0.98
N GLU A 56 -0.69 -3.44 0.26
CA GLU A 56 -0.45 -4.85 0.62
C GLU A 56 1.05 -5.16 0.69
N THR A 57 1.83 -4.67 -0.28
CA THR A 57 3.30 -4.83 -0.28
C THR A 57 3.94 -4.14 0.91
N ILE A 58 3.54 -2.89 1.21
CA ILE A 58 4.06 -2.14 2.35
C ILE A 58 3.78 -2.89 3.66
N GLN A 59 2.55 -3.38 3.83
CA GLN A 59 2.16 -4.13 5.02
C GLN A 59 3.00 -5.40 5.20
N LEU A 60 3.21 -6.16 4.12
CA LEU A 60 4.08 -7.35 4.14
C LEU A 60 5.53 -6.99 4.46
N THR A 61 6.05 -5.90 3.89
CA THR A 61 7.41 -5.43 4.17
C THR A 61 7.57 -5.02 5.63
N MET A 62 6.58 -4.34 6.21
CA MET A 62 6.58 -3.99 7.64
C MET A 62 6.63 -5.24 8.51
N GLN A 63 5.79 -6.24 8.24
CA GLN A 63 5.81 -7.51 8.98
C GLN A 63 7.17 -8.23 8.90
N LYS A 64 7.79 -8.25 7.72
CA LYS A 64 9.14 -8.82 7.55
C LYS A 64 10.20 -8.04 8.31
N MET A 65 10.07 -6.71 8.38
CA MET A 65 10.99 -5.85 9.11
C MET A 65 10.86 -6.07 10.63
N ASP A 66 9.63 -6.19 11.14
CA ASP A 66 9.37 -6.50 12.55
C ASP A 66 9.97 -7.86 12.94
N PHE A 67 9.80 -8.87 12.07
CA PHE A 67 10.42 -10.19 12.25
C PHE A 67 11.95 -10.10 12.29
N ALA A 68 12.56 -9.41 11.31
CA ALA A 68 14.02 -9.26 11.24
C ALA A 68 14.58 -8.48 12.43
N GLU A 69 13.86 -7.48 12.93
CA GLU A 69 14.23 -6.74 14.14
C GLU A 69 14.21 -7.66 15.38
N ASN A 70 13.20 -8.52 15.49
CA ASN A 70 13.12 -9.49 16.58
C ASN A 70 14.25 -10.54 16.52
N GLU A 71 14.56 -11.06 15.33
CA GLU A 71 15.68 -11.97 15.11
C GLU A 71 17.03 -11.31 15.49
N LEU A 72 17.22 -10.04 15.11
CA LEU A 72 18.41 -9.28 15.50
C LEU A 72 18.52 -9.14 17.02
N LYS A 73 17.41 -8.84 17.72
CA LYS A 73 17.38 -8.75 19.19
C LYS A 73 17.72 -10.08 19.85
N LEU A 74 17.25 -11.21 19.29
CA LEU A 74 17.62 -12.54 19.77
C LEU A 74 19.12 -12.81 19.63
N LEU A 75 19.71 -12.49 18.47
CA LEU A 75 21.14 -12.65 18.24
C LEU A 75 21.99 -11.76 19.16
N MET A 76 21.53 -10.54 19.43
CA MET A 76 22.18 -9.65 20.40
C MET A 76 22.11 -10.22 21.81
N ALA A 77 20.95 -10.74 22.23
CA ALA A 77 20.81 -11.39 23.53
C ALA A 77 21.73 -12.62 23.66
N ASP A 78 21.87 -13.42 22.60
CA ASP A 78 22.79 -14.58 22.57
C ASP A 78 24.24 -14.16 22.70
N ARG A 79 24.66 -13.12 21.98
CA ARG A 79 25.99 -12.55 22.11
C ARG A 79 26.25 -12.07 23.54
N ASP A 80 25.32 -11.31 24.12
CA ASP A 80 25.48 -10.73 25.45
C ASP A 80 25.55 -11.82 26.53
N LEU A 81 24.76 -12.90 26.38
CA LEU A 81 24.85 -14.08 27.24
C LEU A 81 26.24 -14.74 27.17
N LEU A 82 26.77 -14.95 25.96
CA LEU A 82 28.10 -15.54 25.78
C LEU A 82 29.20 -14.66 26.41
N GLU A 83 29.10 -13.34 26.25
CA GLU A 83 30.05 -12.40 26.85
C GLU A 83 29.99 -12.44 28.38
N LEU A 84 28.79 -12.41 28.97
CA LEU A 84 28.60 -12.49 30.41
C LEU A 84 29.06 -13.84 30.97
N GLU A 85 28.84 -14.95 30.25
CA GLU A 85 29.33 -16.26 30.64
C GLU A 85 30.85 -16.33 30.70
N GLU A 86 31.54 -15.65 29.77
CA GLU A 86 33.00 -15.58 29.77
C GLU A 86 33.50 -14.67 30.90
N GLN A 87 32.90 -13.50 31.09
CA GLN A 87 33.23 -12.60 32.19
C GLN A 87 33.04 -13.28 33.56
N LYS A 88 31.94 -14.05 33.72
CA LYS A 88 31.64 -14.84 34.92
C LYS A 88 32.76 -15.82 35.28
N LYS A 89 33.47 -16.40 34.30
CA LYS A 89 34.61 -17.30 34.55
C LYS A 89 35.83 -16.57 35.13
N THR A 90 35.94 -15.27 34.86
CA THR A 90 37.06 -14.42 35.30
C THR A 90 36.73 -13.60 36.56
N ALA A 91 35.54 -13.76 37.12
CA ALA A 91 35.07 -13.03 38.30
C ALA A 91 36.02 -13.25 39.50
N ARG A 92 36.39 -12.16 40.17
CA ARG A 92 37.41 -12.18 41.23
C ARG A 92 36.82 -12.38 42.62
N ASN A 93 35.53 -12.11 42.78
CA ASN A 93 34.83 -12.19 44.06
C ASN A 93 33.37 -12.66 43.88
N TRP A 94 32.76 -13.00 45.01
CA TRP A 94 31.39 -13.53 45.04
C TRP A 94 30.34 -12.48 44.64
N GLU A 95 30.58 -11.20 44.92
CA GLU A 95 29.66 -10.12 44.56
C GLU A 95 29.59 -9.92 43.03
N GLU A 96 30.73 -9.89 42.35
CA GLU A 96 30.84 -9.87 40.89
C GLU A 96 30.17 -11.10 40.27
N LEU A 97 30.42 -12.29 40.82
CA LEU A 97 29.80 -13.53 40.37
C LEU A 97 28.27 -13.45 40.47
N GLN A 98 27.75 -12.88 41.55
CA GLN A 98 26.31 -12.73 41.75
C GLN A 98 25.71 -11.72 40.77
N LYS A 99 26.38 -10.59 40.52
CA LYS A 99 25.97 -9.60 39.51
C LYS A 99 25.85 -10.24 38.11
N PHE A 100 26.85 -11.02 37.68
CA PHE A 100 26.78 -11.70 36.39
C PHE A 100 25.64 -12.72 36.33
N LYS A 101 25.39 -13.48 37.40
CA LYS A 101 24.25 -14.41 37.46
C LYS A 101 22.90 -13.70 37.33
N ASP A 102 22.73 -12.59 38.03
CA ASP A 102 21.49 -11.82 38.01
C ASP A 102 21.29 -11.15 36.63
N GLU A 103 22.35 -10.74 35.96
CA GLU A 103 22.31 -10.18 34.62
C GLU A 103 22.01 -11.24 33.54
N ILE A 104 22.68 -12.39 33.59
CA ILE A 104 22.38 -13.55 32.73
C ILE A 104 20.89 -13.91 32.85
N LYS A 105 20.37 -14.04 34.08
CA LYS A 105 18.96 -14.36 34.31
C LYS A 105 18.01 -13.32 33.71
N ARG A 106 18.37 -12.03 33.77
CA ARG A 106 17.57 -10.95 33.15
C ARG A 106 17.57 -11.07 31.62
N ILE A 107 18.72 -11.32 31.01
CA ILE A 107 18.81 -11.46 29.55
C ILE A 107 18.10 -12.73 29.08
N GLU A 108 18.20 -13.85 29.80
CA GLU A 108 17.43 -15.08 29.52
C GLU A 108 15.92 -14.81 29.52
N GLN A 109 15.42 -14.03 30.49
CA GLN A 109 14.01 -13.64 30.53
C GLN A 109 13.59 -12.77 29.34
N VAL A 110 14.44 -11.84 28.92
CA VAL A 110 14.20 -11.02 27.72
C VAL A 110 14.20 -11.88 26.46
N LYS A 111 15.19 -12.77 26.32
CA LYS A 111 15.30 -13.72 25.21
C LYS A 111 14.05 -14.60 25.11
N GLU A 112 13.53 -15.08 26.23
CA GLU A 112 12.32 -15.91 26.22
C GLU A 112 11.08 -15.13 25.78
N LYS A 113 10.96 -13.85 26.15
CA LYS A 113 9.89 -12.98 25.63
C LYS A 113 10.02 -12.75 24.13
N LEU A 114 11.23 -12.48 23.64
CA LEU A 114 11.50 -12.29 22.21
C LEU A 114 11.18 -13.55 21.39
N LYS A 115 11.42 -14.75 21.95
CA LYS A 115 10.98 -16.01 21.32
C LYS A 115 9.46 -16.15 21.29
N GLN A 116 8.77 -15.79 22.37
CA GLN A 116 7.30 -15.81 22.40
C GLN A 116 6.71 -14.82 21.39
N GLU A 117 7.32 -13.65 21.25
CA GLU A 117 6.98 -12.67 20.21
C GLU A 117 7.27 -13.22 18.80
N ALA A 118 8.39 -13.94 18.61
CA ALA A 118 8.73 -14.59 17.33
C ALA A 118 7.66 -15.60 16.89
N ASN A 119 7.12 -16.39 17.84
CA ASN A 119 6.09 -17.39 17.56
C ASN A 119 4.77 -16.76 17.07
N GLN A 120 4.56 -15.45 17.24
CA GLN A 120 3.39 -14.76 16.66
C GLN A 120 3.53 -14.54 15.14
N TYR A 121 4.74 -14.67 14.60
CA TYR A 121 5.03 -14.53 13.17
C TYR A 121 5.11 -15.87 12.43
N GLU A 122 5.14 -17.01 13.16
CA GLU A 122 4.98 -18.33 12.57
C GLU A 122 3.50 -18.54 12.18
N LEU A 123 3.19 -18.34 10.90
CA LEU A 123 1.92 -18.66 10.24
C LEU A 123 1.94 -20.07 9.63
#